data_AF-W4KAU1-F1
#
_entry.id   AF-W4KAU1-F1
#
_cell.length_a   1.000
_cell.length_b   1.000
_cell.length_c   1.000
_cell.angle_alpha   90.00
_cell.angle_beta   90.00
_cell.angle_gamma   90.00
#
_symmetry.space_group_name_H-M   'P 1'
#
loop_
_entity.id
_entity.type
_entity.pdbx_description
1 polymer ?
#
loop_
_entity_poly.entity_id
_entity_poly.type
_entity_poly.pdbx_seq_one_letter_code
_entity_poly.pdbx_strand_id
1 'polypeptide(L)'
;MRKLDSFFREAQCFEGLGILNMPRLVLKPFTFSNGLSVPLGATWSVAMRPAHYDEENYADAALFNPLRFLDRTEDNESESRH
;
A
#
# COMPACT_ATOMS: atom_id res chain seq x y z
N MET A 1 -0.08 7.87 -19.72
CA MET A 1 0.29 8.87 -18.68
C MET A 1 0.96 8.18 -17.50
N ARG A 2 2.00 7.36 -17.72
CA ARG A 2 2.53 6.43 -16.70
C ARG A 2 3.26 7.13 -15.54
N LYS A 3 3.99 8.20 -15.83
CA LYS A 3 4.65 9.03 -14.80
C LYS A 3 3.65 9.68 -13.85
N LEU A 4 2.51 10.13 -14.39
CA LEU A 4 1.39 10.66 -13.59
C LEU A 4 0.73 9.56 -12.76
N ASP A 5 0.49 8.38 -13.33
CA ASP A 5 -0.09 7.25 -12.61
C ASP A 5 0.83 6.80 -11.45
N SER A 6 2.14 6.75 -11.69
CA SER A 6 3.17 6.46 -10.67
C SER A 6 3.16 7.50 -9.54
N PHE A 7 3.11 8.79 -9.89
CA PHE A 7 3.02 9.88 -8.93
C PHE A 7 1.77 9.76 -8.04
N PHE A 8 0.60 9.49 -8.63
CA PHE A 8 -0.63 9.35 -7.85
C PHE A 8 -0.59 8.13 -6.93
N ARG A 9 0.01 7.03 -7.38
CA ARG A 9 0.17 5.84 -6.54
C ARG A 9 1.14 6.11 -5.39
N GLU A 10 2.23 6.84 -5.63
CA GLU A 10 3.13 7.25 -4.55
C GLU A 10 2.47 8.21 -3.56
N ALA A 11 1.72 9.20 -4.05
CA ALA A 11 1.02 10.13 -3.18
C ALA A 11 0.07 9.39 -2.21
N GLN A 12 -0.65 8.38 -2.71
CA GLN A 12 -1.52 7.55 -1.87
C GLN A 12 -0.76 6.59 -0.95
N CYS A 13 0.43 6.12 -1.35
CA CYS A 13 1.27 5.27 -0.52
C CYS A 13 1.86 6.06 0.66
N PHE A 14 2.48 7.21 0.35
CA PHE A 14 3.22 8.05 1.27
C PHE A 14 2.31 8.82 2.23
N GLU A 15 1.26 9.46 1.70
CA GLU A 15 0.24 10.19 2.47
C GLU A 15 -1.16 9.78 2.01
N GLY A 16 -1.50 8.52 2.33
CA GLY A 16 -2.83 7.97 2.10
C GLY A 16 -3.92 8.58 3.00
N LEU A 17 -5.17 8.21 2.74
CA LEU A 17 -6.36 8.77 3.40
C LEU A 17 -6.47 8.48 4.91
N GLY A 18 -5.60 7.65 5.47
CA GLY A 18 -5.63 7.30 6.88
C GLY A 18 -4.52 6.32 7.27
N ILE A 19 -4.50 5.94 8.55
CA ILE A 19 -3.51 5.01 9.09
C ILE A 19 -3.99 3.54 9.10
N LEU A 20 -5.31 3.34 9.10
CA LEU A 20 -5.99 2.05 9.08
C LEU A 20 -6.87 1.96 7.85
N ASN A 21 -7.06 0.76 7.32
CA ASN A 21 -7.94 0.49 6.19
C ASN A 21 -8.85 -0.72 6.43
N MET A 22 -9.87 -0.84 5.59
CA MET A 22 -10.81 -1.97 5.60
C MET A 22 -11.36 -2.29 7.00
N PRO A 23 -12.03 -1.34 7.68
CA PRO A 23 -12.69 -1.67 8.93
C PRO A 23 -13.77 -2.73 8.69
N ARG A 24 -13.79 -3.75 9.54
CA ARG A 24 -14.74 -4.87 9.49
C ARG A 24 -15.23 -5.18 10.90
N LEU A 25 -16.54 -5.40 11.01
CA LEU A 25 -17.15 -5.96 12.21
C LEU A 25 -17.23 -7.48 12.08
N VAL A 26 -16.77 -8.21 13.08
CA VAL A 26 -16.84 -9.67 13.10
C VAL A 26 -18.27 -10.10 13.42
N LEU A 27 -19.00 -10.56 12.41
CA LEU A 27 -20.38 -11.06 12.55
C LEU A 27 -20.45 -12.55 12.91
N LYS A 28 -19.34 -13.28 12.73
CA LYS A 28 -19.16 -14.68 13.11
C LYS A 28 -17.71 -14.87 13.55
N PRO A 29 -17.42 -15.60 14.65
CA PRO A 29 -16.05 -15.87 15.06
C PRO A 29 -15.23 -16.43 13.89
N PHE A 30 -14.00 -15.95 13.76
CA PHE A 30 -13.12 -16.32 12.65
C PHE A 30 -11.72 -16.61 13.16
N THR A 31 -11.08 -17.63 12.60
CA THR A 31 -9.68 -17.96 12.89
C THR A 31 -8.87 -17.86 11.61
N PHE A 32 -7.85 -17.01 11.62
CA PHE A 32 -6.90 -16.88 10.51
C PHE A 32 -6.06 -18.16 10.36
N SER A 33 -5.47 -18.37 9.18
CA SER A 33 -4.59 -19.52 8.91
C SER A 33 -3.37 -19.59 9.82
N ASN A 34 -2.96 -18.47 10.42
CA ASN A 34 -1.89 -18.38 11.42
C ASN A 34 -2.35 -18.71 12.86
N GLY A 35 -3.60 -19.14 13.04
CA GLY A 35 -4.17 -19.51 14.35
C GLY A 35 -4.75 -18.35 15.17
N LEU A 36 -4.66 -17.10 14.70
CA LEU A 36 -5.27 -15.96 15.41
C LEU A 36 -6.80 -16.03 15.32
N SER A 37 -7.47 -16.16 16.46
CA SER A 37 -8.93 -16.13 16.55
C SER A 37 -9.44 -14.74 16.91
N VAL A 38 -10.47 -14.29 16.19
CA VAL A 38 -11.15 -13.00 16.42
C VAL A 38 -12.59 -13.25 16.90
N PRO A 39 -13.00 -12.70 18.05
CA PRO A 39 -14.30 -12.97 18.62
C PRO A 39 -15.43 -12.22 17.89
N LEU A 40 -16.65 -12.74 18.03
CA LEU A 40 -17.88 -12.07 17.58
C LEU A 40 -17.97 -10.66 18.18
N GLY A 41 -18.33 -9.68 17.35
CA GLY A 41 -18.53 -8.30 17.77
C GLY A 41 -17.24 -7.45 17.82
N ALA A 42 -16.06 -8.04 17.64
CA ALA A 42 -14.83 -7.26 17.51
C ALA A 42 -14.80 -6.47 16.19
N THR A 43 -14.19 -5.29 16.21
CA THR A 43 -13.81 -4.57 14.99
C THR A 43 -12.35 -4.85 14.68
N TRP A 44 -12.04 -5.14 13.42
CA TRP A 44 -10.67 -5.27 12.96
C TRP A 44 -10.45 -4.46 11.68
N SER A 45 -9.20 -4.04 11.48
CA SER A 45 -8.76 -3.21 10.36
C SER A 45 -7.33 -3.60 9.97
N VAL A 46 -6.92 -3.24 8.76
CA VAL A 46 -5.55 -3.41 8.27
C VAL A 46 -4.71 -2.19 8.66
N ALA A 47 -3.54 -2.45 9.25
CA ALA A 47 -2.57 -1.40 9.58
C ALA A 47 -1.83 -0.93 8.32
N MET A 48 -2.45 -0.03 7.56
CA MET A 48 -1.93 0.42 6.26
C MET A 48 -0.65 1.25 6.39
N ARG A 49 -0.61 2.26 7.28
CA ARG A 49 0.56 3.14 7.36
C ARG A 49 1.84 2.38 7.71
N PRO A 50 1.85 1.47 8.71
CA PRO A 50 3.03 0.65 8.97
C PRO A 50 3.43 -0.18 7.75
N ALA A 51 2.49 -0.81 7.04
CA ALA A 51 2.81 -1.60 5.85
C ALA A 51 3.42 -0.77 4.70
N HIS A 52 2.96 0.47 4.50
CA HIS A 52 3.51 1.38 3.49
C HIS A 52 4.86 2.00 3.88
N TYR A 53 5.16 2.12 5.17
CA TYR A 53 6.42 2.65 5.70
C TYR A 53 7.42 1.54 6.06
N ASP A 54 7.08 0.28 5.76
CA ASP A 54 7.95 -0.87 5.98
C ASP A 54 8.97 -0.99 4.85
N GLU A 55 10.25 -0.90 5.20
CA GLU A 55 11.36 -0.99 4.24
C GLU A 55 11.50 -2.38 3.62
N GLU A 56 10.93 -3.43 4.23
CA GLU A 56 10.84 -4.76 3.59
C GLU A 56 9.91 -4.76 2.37
N ASN A 57 8.90 -3.87 2.35
CA ASN A 57 7.96 -3.73 1.24
C ASN A 57 8.41 -2.66 0.23
N TYR A 58 8.95 -1.53 0.72
CA TYR A 58 9.35 -0.39 -0.10
C TYR A 58 10.70 0.19 0.34
N ALA A 59 11.74 0.07 -0.49
CA ALA A 59 13.04 0.70 -0.19
C ALA A 59 12.90 2.23 -0.04
N ASP A 60 13.55 2.83 0.96
CA ASP A 60 13.38 4.25 1.29
C ASP A 60 11.90 4.64 1.50
N ALA A 61 11.14 3.82 2.25
CA ALA A 61 9.69 4.00 2.42
C ALA A 61 9.32 5.37 3.02
N ALA A 62 10.21 5.95 3.83
CA ALA A 62 10.04 7.27 4.44
C ALA A 62 10.39 8.45 3.52
N LEU A 63 10.81 8.20 2.27
CA LEU A 63 11.06 9.23 1.27
C LEU A 63 10.00 9.19 0.18
N PHE A 64 9.44 10.35 -0.15
CA PHE A 64 8.51 10.45 -1.28
C PHE A 64 9.28 10.28 -2.61
N ASN A 65 9.00 9.19 -3.33
CA ASN A 65 9.59 8.91 -4.62
C ASN A 65 8.49 8.84 -5.70
N PRO A 66 8.27 9.92 -6.49
CA PRO A 66 7.16 9.99 -7.45
C PRO A 66 7.24 8.95 -8.58
N LEU A 67 8.39 8.28 -8.73
CA LEU A 67 8.62 7.24 -9.73
C LEU A 67 8.80 5.85 -9.11
N ARG A 68 8.56 5.66 -7.80
CA ARG A 68 8.65 4.36 -7.09
C ARG A 68 7.92 3.24 -7.82
N PHE A 69 6.84 3.63 -8.48
CA PHE A 69 5.87 2.76 -9.08
C PHE A 69 5.97 2.68 -10.61
N LEU A 70 6.99 3.29 -11.20
CA LEU A 70 7.26 3.22 -12.62
C LEU A 70 8.16 2.01 -12.91
N ASP A 71 7.78 1.18 -13.88
CA ASP A 71 8.62 0.07 -14.31
C ASP A 71 9.86 0.60 -15.05
N ARG A 72 11.05 0.18 -14.61
CA ARG A 72 12.34 0.65 -15.14
C ARG A 72 12.57 0.22 -16.59
N THR A 73 11.93 -0.86 -17.05
CA THR A 73 12.00 -1.30 -18.44
C THR A 73 11.25 -0.38 -19.39
N GLU A 74 10.27 0.37 -18.88
CA GLU A 74 9.34 1.17 -19.67
C GLU A 74 9.74 2.65 -19.79
N ASP A 75 10.65 3.14 -18.94
CA ASP A 75 11.14 4.53 -19.01
C ASP A 75 11.94 4.77 -20.32
N ASN A 76 12.71 3.76 -20.74
CA ASN A 76 13.53 3.80 -21.97
C ASN A 76 12.70 3.92 -23.26
N GLU A 77 11.47 3.41 -23.30
CA GLU A 77 10.60 3.51 -24.49
C GLU A 77 10.06 4.93 -24.69
N SER A 78 9.97 5.72 -23.61
CA SER A 78 9.48 7.09 -23.67
C SER A 78 10.56 8.10 -24.07
N GLU A 79 11.83 7.84 -23.74
CA GLU A 79 12.97 8.67 -24.13
C GLU A 79 13.42 8.41 -25.57
N SER A 80 13.24 7.18 -26.09
CA SER A 80 13.60 6.84 -27.48
C SER A 80 12.63 7.41 -28.54
N ARG A 81 11.53 8.08 -28.15
CA ARG A 81 10.50 8.61 -29.06
C ARG A 81 10.55 10.16 -29.18
N HIS A 82 11.72 10.77 -29.02
CA HIS A 82 11.96 12.18 -29.32
C HIS A 82 13.17 12.35 -30.25
#